data_AF-A0A259KN88-F1
#
_entry.id   AF-A0A259KN88-F1
#
_cell.length_a   1.000
_cell.length_b   1.000
_cell.length_c   1.000
_cell.angle_alpha   90.00
_cell.angle_beta   90.00
_cell.angle_gamma   90.00
#
_symmetry.space_group_name_H-M   'P 1'
#
loop_
_entity.id
_entity.type
_entity.pdbx_description
1 polymer ?
#
loop_
_entity_poly.entity_id
_entity_poly.type
_entity_poly.pdbx_seq_one_letter_code
_entity_poly.pdbx_strand_id
1 'polypeptide(L)'
;MNKQNYSRLDNLIALPCSNKVQWVAVGHTHMHTYNKTEAQIHGMLEGTKITGRFFTRKFVQFFNGRKGLSNSSHPNNPLIISHLHTGKLNNTSSTIHYHFAFGNIPTGITQQEMMTVFEELWVHKAKQSSKSIWLQKASNENKGWITYGHRENRLGAQLGLDIHSTFIPNQAWAS
;
A
#
# COMPACT_ATOMS: atom_id res chain seq x y z
N MET A 1 8.33 10.99 -24.02
CA MET A 1 8.82 11.09 -22.62
C MET A 1 8.44 9.80 -21.88
N ASN A 2 9.42 9.03 -21.41
CA ASN A 2 9.23 7.62 -21.03
C ASN A 2 8.56 7.43 -19.66
N LYS A 3 7.48 6.63 -19.61
CA LYS A 3 6.75 6.22 -18.38
C LYS A 3 7.65 5.59 -17.29
N GLN A 4 8.80 5.03 -17.66
CA GLN A 4 9.79 4.45 -16.74
C GLN A 4 10.47 5.48 -15.81
N ASN A 5 10.50 6.77 -16.16
CA ASN A 5 11.12 7.79 -15.30
C ASN A 5 10.22 8.24 -14.14
N TYR A 6 8.90 8.08 -14.24
CA TYR A 6 7.96 8.48 -13.18
C TYR A 6 8.03 7.53 -11.98
N SER A 7 8.02 6.20 -12.21
CA SER A 7 8.10 5.22 -11.11
C SER A 7 9.42 5.27 -10.33
N ARG A 8 10.50 5.74 -10.96
CA ARG A 8 11.82 5.91 -10.32
C ARG A 8 11.84 7.08 -9.34
N LEU A 9 11.19 8.19 -9.67
CA LEU A 9 11.13 9.38 -8.80
C LEU A 9 10.14 9.20 -7.65
N ASP A 10 8.99 8.56 -7.92
CA ASP A 10 7.92 8.35 -6.94
C ASP A 10 8.42 7.54 -5.73
N ASN A 11 9.22 6.51 -5.99
CA ASN A 11 9.85 5.66 -4.97
C ASN A 11 10.77 6.43 -3.99
N LEU A 12 11.42 7.52 -4.42
CA LEU A 12 12.31 8.30 -3.55
C LEU A 12 11.54 9.11 -2.50
N ILE A 13 10.26 9.40 -2.73
CA ILE A 13 9.42 10.20 -1.83
C ILE A 13 9.12 9.43 -0.53
N ALA A 14 9.04 8.10 -0.60
CA ALA A 14 8.71 7.24 0.54
C ALA A 14 9.93 6.86 1.40
N LEU A 15 11.15 6.93 0.84
CA LEU A 15 12.40 6.53 1.51
C LEU A 15 12.66 7.29 2.82
N PRO A 16 12.55 8.63 2.88
CA PRO A 16 12.74 9.39 4.11
C PRO A 16 11.78 8.95 5.23
N CYS A 17 10.63 8.35 4.89
CA CYS A 17 9.58 7.99 5.83
C CYS A 17 9.76 6.57 6.41
N SER A 18 10.68 5.79 5.85
CA SER A 18 10.85 4.35 6.15
C SER A 18 11.18 4.07 7.63
N ASN A 19 11.93 4.94 8.28
CA ASN A 19 12.24 4.85 9.71
C ASN A 19 11.00 5.07 10.60
N LYS A 20 9.96 5.75 10.11
CA LYS A 20 8.70 6.02 10.81
C LYS A 20 7.65 4.91 10.62
N VAL A 21 7.93 3.91 9.77
CA VAL A 21 7.03 2.77 9.58
C VAL A 21 6.99 1.92 10.85
N GLN A 22 5.79 1.63 11.33
CA GLN A 22 5.50 0.83 12.53
C GLN A 22 4.84 -0.50 12.19
N TRP A 23 4.14 -0.59 11.06
CA TRP A 23 3.42 -1.78 10.62
C TRP A 23 3.61 -2.01 9.13
N VAL A 24 3.54 -3.27 8.73
CA VAL A 24 3.52 -3.68 7.33
C VAL A 24 2.37 -4.67 7.11
N ALA A 25 1.76 -4.62 5.93
CA ALA A 25 0.70 -5.53 5.56
C ALA A 25 0.74 -5.88 4.06
N VAL A 26 0.17 -7.03 3.72
CA VAL A 26 -0.09 -7.44 2.35
C VAL A 26 -1.57 -7.72 2.19
N GLY A 27 -2.19 -7.01 1.25
CA GLY A 27 -3.59 -7.18 0.87
C GLY A 27 -3.70 -7.74 -0.54
N HIS A 28 -4.27 -8.93 -0.69
CA HIS A 28 -4.51 -9.52 -2.00
C HIS A 28 -5.83 -9.02 -2.60
N THR A 29 -5.82 -8.71 -3.89
CA THR A 29 -7.07 -8.52 -4.65
C THR A 29 -7.68 -9.87 -5.01
N HIS A 30 -8.95 -9.88 -5.40
CA HIS A 30 -9.58 -11.07 -6.02
C HIS A 30 -9.16 -11.26 -7.49
N MET A 31 -8.31 -10.37 -8.02
CA MET A 31 -7.96 -10.32 -9.43
C MET A 31 -6.76 -11.23 -9.73
N HIS A 32 -7.01 -12.30 -10.48
CA HIS A 32 -6.01 -13.25 -10.95
C HIS A 32 -5.48 -12.88 -12.33
N THR A 33 -4.16 -12.81 -12.47
CA THR A 33 -3.50 -12.40 -13.73
C THR A 33 -3.27 -13.55 -14.71
N TYR A 34 -3.50 -14.80 -14.29
CA TYR A 34 -3.36 -15.97 -15.14
C TYR A 34 -4.32 -15.97 -16.34
N ASN A 35 -3.80 -16.31 -17.52
CA ASN A 35 -4.54 -16.31 -18.80
C ASN A 35 -5.27 -14.98 -19.05
N LYS A 36 -4.59 -13.86 -18.80
CA LYS A 36 -5.09 -12.52 -19.11
C LYS A 36 -4.18 -11.87 -20.14
N THR A 37 -4.78 -11.12 -21.05
CA THR A 37 -4.03 -10.28 -21.99
C THR A 37 -3.42 -9.10 -21.25
N GLU A 38 -2.39 -8.49 -21.83
CA GLU A 38 -1.78 -7.29 -21.27
C GLU A 38 -2.80 -6.16 -21.05
N ALA A 39 -3.73 -5.96 -21.99
CA ALA A 39 -4.82 -5.00 -21.85
C ALA A 39 -5.75 -5.30 -20.66
N GLN A 40 -6.09 -6.57 -20.44
CA GLN A 40 -6.89 -6.99 -19.29
C GLN A 40 -6.14 -6.73 -17.97
N ILE A 41 -4.85 -7.09 -17.92
CA ILE A 41 -3.99 -6.85 -16.75
C ILE A 41 -3.89 -5.35 -16.47
N HIS A 42 -3.75 -4.51 -17.49
CA HIS A 42 -3.77 -3.06 -17.34
C HIS A 42 -5.09 -2.54 -16.76
N GLY A 43 -6.23 -3.00 -17.27
CA GLY A 43 -7.54 -2.64 -16.71
C GLY A 43 -7.69 -3.06 -15.24
N MET A 44 -7.20 -4.26 -14.90
CA MET A 44 -7.19 -4.77 -13.52
C MET A 44 -6.28 -3.93 -12.61
N LEU A 45 -5.11 -3.53 -13.09
CA LEU A 45 -4.19 -2.64 -12.36
C LEU A 45 -4.82 -1.28 -12.08
N GLU A 46 -5.48 -0.66 -13.07
CA GLU A 46 -6.18 0.62 -12.86
C GLU A 46 -7.36 0.49 -11.89
N GLY A 47 -8.14 -0.59 -11.98
CA GLY A 47 -9.17 -0.90 -10.99
C GLY A 47 -8.58 -1.07 -9.59
N THR A 48 -7.43 -1.72 -9.48
CA THR A 48 -6.73 -1.93 -8.21
C THR A 48 -6.23 -0.62 -7.60
N LYS A 49 -5.74 0.34 -8.41
CA LYS A 49 -5.39 1.70 -7.96
C LYS A 49 -6.58 2.45 -7.36
N ILE A 50 -7.78 2.25 -7.91
CA ILE A 50 -9.01 2.82 -7.33
C ILE A 50 -9.28 2.23 -5.94
N THR A 51 -9.12 0.92 -5.79
CA THR A 51 -9.25 0.21 -4.51
C THR A 51 -8.22 0.69 -3.49
N GLY A 52 -6.95 0.83 -3.87
CA GLY A 52 -5.89 1.35 -2.99
C GLY A 52 -6.18 2.77 -2.51
N ARG A 53 -6.63 3.66 -3.41
CA ARG A 53 -7.10 5.01 -3.06
C ARG A 53 -8.25 4.98 -2.05
N PHE A 54 -9.24 4.12 -2.30
CA PHE A 54 -10.38 3.97 -1.40
C PHE A 54 -9.92 3.51 -0.01
N PHE A 55 -9.12 2.46 0.06
CA PHE A 55 -8.57 1.93 1.31
C PHE A 55 -7.83 3.02 2.09
N THR A 56 -6.90 3.71 1.43
CA THR A 56 -6.09 4.79 2.03
C THR A 56 -6.97 5.88 2.62
N ARG A 57 -7.98 6.34 1.88
CA ARG A 57 -8.93 7.35 2.37
C ARG A 57 -9.72 6.85 3.57
N LYS A 58 -10.17 5.59 3.56
CA LYS A 58 -10.93 5.01 4.67
C LYS A 58 -10.05 4.78 5.90
N PHE A 59 -8.79 4.43 5.70
CA PHE A 59 -7.83 4.26 6.78
C PHE A 59 -7.53 5.59 7.47
N VAL A 60 -7.28 6.66 6.70
CA VAL A 60 -7.16 8.03 7.26
C VAL A 60 -8.43 8.44 8.00
N GLN A 61 -9.62 8.16 7.43
CA GLN A 61 -10.89 8.43 8.09
C GLN A 61 -11.11 7.64 9.38
N PHE A 62 -10.56 6.45 9.50
CA PHE A 62 -10.66 5.65 10.72
C PHE A 62 -9.92 6.34 11.87
N PHE A 63 -8.68 6.80 11.65
CA PHE A 63 -7.88 7.43 12.70
C PHE A 63 -8.30 8.86 13.04
N ASN A 64 -8.84 9.60 12.07
CA ASN A 64 -9.06 11.04 12.24
C ASN A 64 -10.37 11.59 11.65
N GLY A 65 -11.31 10.71 11.33
CA GLY A 65 -12.58 11.09 10.73
C GLY A 65 -12.41 11.84 9.40
N ARG A 66 -13.43 12.63 9.03
CA ARG A 66 -13.37 13.43 7.79
C ARG A 66 -12.27 14.49 7.81
N LYS A 67 -11.87 14.97 9.01
CA LYS A 67 -10.85 16.01 9.17
C LYS A 67 -9.48 15.56 8.64
N GLY A 68 -9.15 14.27 8.73
CA GLY A 68 -7.88 13.75 8.21
C GLY A 68 -7.74 13.84 6.69
N LEU A 69 -8.86 13.85 5.96
CA LEU A 69 -8.84 14.02 4.50
C LEU A 69 -8.71 15.48 4.07
N SER A 70 -9.28 16.42 4.84
CA SER A 70 -9.27 17.85 4.53
C SER A 70 -8.05 18.57 5.10
N ASN A 71 -7.44 18.02 6.15
CA ASN A 71 -6.24 18.54 6.78
C ASN A 71 -5.17 17.43 6.82
N SER A 72 -4.34 17.37 5.79
CA SER A 72 -3.23 16.42 5.69
C SER A 72 -2.18 16.60 6.80
N SER A 73 -2.17 17.76 7.46
CA SER A 73 -1.28 18.08 8.56
C SER A 73 -1.78 17.64 9.94
N HIS A 74 -2.93 16.98 10.04
CA HIS A 74 -3.45 16.62 11.36
C HIS A 74 -2.52 15.63 12.10
N PRO A 75 -2.23 15.85 13.40
CA PRO A 75 -1.23 15.06 14.15
C PRO A 75 -1.56 13.56 14.22
N ASN A 76 -2.84 13.20 14.18
CA ASN A 76 -3.30 11.80 14.21
C ASN A 76 -3.43 11.16 12.82
N ASN A 77 -3.05 11.84 11.74
CA ASN A 77 -3.14 11.24 10.42
C ASN A 77 -2.07 10.15 10.24
N PRO A 78 -2.45 8.95 9.80
CA PRO A 78 -1.49 7.88 9.58
C PRO A 78 -0.57 8.22 8.39
N LEU A 79 0.68 7.77 8.46
CA LEU A 79 1.52 7.58 7.28
C LEU A 79 1.09 6.28 6.60
N ILE A 80 0.85 6.31 5.29
CA ILE A 80 0.49 5.13 4.50
C ILE A 80 1.35 5.14 3.23
N ILE A 81 2.18 4.11 3.05
CA ILE A 81 2.97 3.92 1.84
C ILE A 81 2.49 2.64 1.17
N SER A 82 2.09 2.73 -0.09
CA SER A 82 1.44 1.61 -0.79
C SER A 82 2.18 1.28 -2.07
N HIS A 83 2.65 0.04 -2.20
CA HIS A 83 3.21 -0.46 -3.45
C HIS A 83 2.27 -1.49 -4.06
N LEU A 84 2.00 -1.32 -5.34
CA LEU A 84 1.21 -2.25 -6.14
C LEU A 84 2.14 -3.30 -6.74
N HIS A 85 1.82 -4.56 -6.53
CA HIS A 85 2.58 -5.69 -7.04
C HIS A 85 1.70 -6.62 -7.86
N THR A 86 2.27 -7.19 -8.92
CA THR A 86 1.70 -8.35 -9.61
C THR A 86 2.68 -9.52 -9.56
N GLY A 87 2.15 -10.72 -9.32
CA GLY A 87 2.95 -11.94 -9.49
C GLY A 87 3.30 -12.19 -10.96
N LYS A 88 4.21 -13.13 -11.22
CA LYS A 88 4.57 -13.57 -12.58
C LYS A 88 3.30 -13.96 -13.36
N LEU A 89 3.16 -13.44 -14.58
CA LEU A 89 1.92 -13.58 -15.39
C LEU A 89 1.53 -15.03 -15.74
N ASN A 90 2.48 -15.97 -15.64
CA ASN A 90 2.30 -17.37 -16.03
C ASN A 90 2.04 -18.33 -14.85
N ASN A 91 1.76 -17.82 -13.65
CA ASN A 91 1.40 -18.65 -12.50
C ASN A 91 -0.10 -18.54 -12.21
N THR A 92 -0.78 -19.69 -12.09
CA THR A 92 -2.22 -19.80 -11.78
C THR A 92 -2.61 -19.15 -10.46
N SER A 93 -1.69 -19.08 -9.50
CA SER A 93 -1.89 -18.42 -8.22
C SER A 93 -1.54 -16.93 -8.21
N SER A 94 -1.06 -16.36 -9.32
CA SER A 94 -0.67 -14.95 -9.38
C SER A 94 -1.88 -14.04 -9.27
N THR A 95 -1.86 -13.20 -8.23
CA THR A 95 -2.82 -12.12 -8.04
C THR A 95 -2.12 -10.78 -8.08
N ILE A 96 -2.91 -9.73 -8.32
CA ILE A 96 -2.50 -8.38 -7.99
C ILE A 96 -2.65 -8.20 -6.47
N HIS A 97 -1.67 -7.60 -5.81
CA HIS A 97 -1.71 -7.35 -4.37
C HIS A 97 -0.99 -6.05 -4.01
N TYR A 98 -1.37 -5.49 -2.87
CA TYR A 98 -0.71 -4.32 -2.30
C TYR A 98 0.18 -4.72 -1.15
N HIS A 99 1.35 -4.10 -1.12
CA HIS A 99 2.19 -3.99 0.06
C HIS A 99 1.92 -2.64 0.70
N PHE A 100 1.48 -2.63 1.94
CA PHE A 100 1.23 -1.43 2.72
C PHE A 100 2.26 -1.31 3.84
N ALA A 101 2.76 -0.11 4.05
CA ALA A 101 3.48 0.28 5.25
C ALA A 101 2.70 1.39 5.94
N PHE A 102 2.53 1.25 7.25
CA PHE A 102 1.83 2.21 8.09
C PHE A 102 2.77 2.80 9.13
N GLY A 103 2.63 4.10 9.39
CA GLY A 103 3.29 4.81 10.48
C GLY A 103 2.35 5.85 11.10
N ASN A 104 2.81 6.50 12.16
CA ASN A 104 2.00 7.40 12.98
C ASN A 104 0.69 6.76 13.50
N ILE A 105 0.78 5.48 13.85
CA ILE A 105 -0.26 4.69 14.52
C ILE A 105 0.00 4.77 16.04
N PRO A 106 -1.04 4.97 16.88
CA PRO A 106 -0.89 5.02 18.33
C PRO A 106 -0.21 3.77 18.89
N THR A 107 0.70 3.96 19.87
CA THR A 107 1.57 2.91 20.42
C THR A 107 0.84 1.79 21.17
N GLY A 108 -0.42 2.00 21.56
CA GLY A 108 -1.27 1.00 22.21
C GLY A 108 -2.02 0.06 21.26
N ILE A 109 -2.02 0.31 19.95
CA ILE A 109 -2.71 -0.55 18.98
C ILE A 109 -2.01 -1.91 18.92
N THR A 110 -2.77 -2.97 19.17
CA THR A 110 -2.34 -4.35 19.06
C THR A 110 -2.38 -4.83 17.60
N GLN A 111 -1.68 -5.92 17.31
CA GLN A 111 -1.73 -6.53 15.98
C GLN A 111 -3.14 -7.01 15.63
N GLN A 112 -3.89 -7.52 16.62
CA GLN A 112 -5.27 -7.96 16.41
C GLN A 112 -6.18 -6.79 16.02
N GLU A 113 -6.12 -5.67 16.74
CA GLU A 113 -6.91 -4.48 16.41
C GLU A 113 -6.53 -3.94 15.03
N MET A 114 -5.24 -3.86 14.74
CA MET A 114 -4.76 -3.40 13.44
C MET A 114 -5.22 -4.33 12.30
N MET A 115 -5.18 -5.65 12.51
CA MET A 115 -5.70 -6.64 11.56
C MET A 115 -7.21 -6.48 11.37
N THR A 116 -7.98 -6.37 12.46
CA THR A 116 -9.43 -6.16 12.39
C THR A 116 -9.79 -4.92 11.55
N VAL A 117 -9.08 -3.80 11.76
CA VAL A 117 -9.28 -2.59 10.96
C VAL A 117 -8.88 -2.82 9.50
N PHE A 118 -7.75 -3.47 9.27
CA PHE A 118 -7.28 -3.76 7.93
C PHE A 118 -8.28 -4.63 7.16
N GLU A 119 -8.77 -5.72 7.75
CA GLU A 119 -9.75 -6.63 7.17
C GLU A 119 -11.09 -5.93 6.91
N GLU A 120 -11.58 -5.15 7.88
CA GLU A 120 -12.81 -4.37 7.71
C GLU A 120 -12.72 -3.42 6.51
N LEU A 121 -11.59 -2.74 6.34
CA LEU A 121 -11.42 -1.81 5.24
C LEU A 121 -11.12 -2.50 3.90
N TRP A 122 -10.26 -3.52 3.89
CA TRP A 122 -9.79 -4.20 2.68
C TRP A 122 -10.79 -5.26 2.19
N VAL A 123 -11.17 -6.20 3.06
CA VAL A 123 -12.08 -7.30 2.71
C VAL A 123 -13.50 -6.80 2.66
N HIS A 124 -14.00 -6.22 3.76
CA HIS A 124 -15.44 -6.01 3.91
C HIS A 124 -15.92 -4.76 3.16
N LYS A 125 -15.20 -3.63 3.26
CA LYS A 125 -15.59 -2.39 2.56
C LYS A 125 -15.08 -2.33 1.13
N ALA A 126 -13.80 -2.65 0.89
CA ALA A 126 -13.23 -2.60 -0.45
C ALA A 126 -13.49 -3.88 -1.28
N LYS A 127 -14.15 -4.89 -0.71
CA LYS A 127 -14.56 -6.14 -1.39
C LYS A 127 -13.39 -6.90 -2.01
N GLN A 128 -12.26 -6.93 -1.31
CA GLN A 128 -11.06 -7.64 -1.74
C GLN A 128 -10.94 -9.02 -1.07
N SER A 129 -9.94 -9.79 -1.48
CA SER A 129 -9.74 -11.16 -1.00
C SER A 129 -9.41 -11.17 0.48
N SER A 130 -10.07 -12.06 1.24
CA SER A 130 -9.67 -12.42 2.61
C SER A 130 -8.54 -13.45 2.65
N LYS A 131 -8.21 -14.07 1.51
CA LYS A 131 -7.17 -15.11 1.46
C LYS A 131 -5.79 -14.48 1.60
N SER A 132 -4.98 -15.07 2.48
CA SER A 132 -3.56 -14.76 2.63
C SER A 132 -3.30 -13.29 3.00
N ILE A 133 -4.21 -12.67 3.76
CA ILE A 133 -3.92 -11.37 4.37
C ILE A 133 -2.83 -11.56 5.40
N TRP A 134 -1.86 -10.65 5.37
CA TRP A 134 -0.76 -10.66 6.29
C TRP A 134 -0.56 -9.26 6.84
N LEU A 135 -0.40 -9.13 8.16
CA LEU A 135 -0.14 -7.87 8.83
C LEU A 135 0.68 -8.14 10.08
N GLN A 136 1.73 -7.35 10.28
CA GLN A 136 2.56 -7.42 11.49
C GLN A 136 3.27 -6.10 11.80
N LYS A 137 3.85 -6.00 13.00
CA LYS A 137 4.76 -4.89 13.34
C LYS A 137 5.97 -4.89 12.41
N ALA A 138 6.41 -3.69 12.05
CA ALA A 138 7.54 -3.53 11.16
C ALA A 138 8.86 -3.87 11.87
N SER A 139 9.72 -4.61 11.18
CA SER A 139 11.09 -4.99 11.56
C SER A 139 12.03 -4.62 10.41
N ASN A 140 13.33 -4.59 10.65
CA ASN A 140 14.30 -4.26 9.60
C ASN A 140 14.22 -5.22 8.40
N GLU A 141 13.92 -6.49 8.64
CA GLU A 141 13.75 -7.51 7.60
C GLU A 141 12.51 -7.24 6.75
N ASN A 142 11.39 -6.93 7.39
CA ASN A 142 10.12 -6.76 6.70
C ASN A 142 9.92 -5.34 6.13
N LYS A 143 10.75 -4.37 6.49
CA LYS A 143 10.87 -3.08 5.78
C LYS A 143 11.72 -3.20 4.52
N GLY A 144 12.39 -4.34 4.33
CA GLY A 144 13.22 -4.64 3.17
C GLY A 144 12.49 -4.39 1.85
N TRP A 145 11.18 -4.67 1.77
CA TRP A 145 10.37 -4.43 0.56
C TRP A 145 10.22 -2.95 0.19
N ILE A 146 10.29 -2.03 1.15
CA ILE A 146 10.29 -0.59 0.85
C ILE A 146 11.56 -0.31 0.05
N THR A 147 12.72 -0.72 0.57
CA THR A 147 14.01 -0.58 -0.12
C THR A 147 14.16 -1.45 -1.37
N TYR A 148 13.50 -2.61 -1.43
CA TYR A 148 13.57 -3.58 -2.53
C TYR A 148 12.62 -3.22 -3.67
N GLY A 149 11.41 -2.71 -3.40
CA GLY A 149 10.54 -2.09 -4.41
C GLY A 149 11.19 -0.88 -5.07
N HIS A 150 12.10 -0.19 -4.37
CA HIS A 150 12.96 0.83 -4.96
C HIS A 150 14.04 0.25 -5.90
N ARG A 151 14.52 -0.98 -5.67
CA ARG A 151 15.55 -1.65 -6.50
C ARG A 151 14.97 -2.49 -7.64
N GLU A 152 13.79 -3.09 -7.48
CA GLU A 152 13.19 -4.06 -8.42
C GLU A 152 12.43 -3.44 -9.59
N ASN A 153 12.07 -2.15 -9.52
CA ASN A 153 11.73 -1.35 -10.70
C ASN A 153 12.85 -1.41 -11.78
N ARG A 154 14.05 -1.89 -11.42
CA ARG A 154 15.21 -2.09 -12.29
C ARG A 154 15.31 -3.49 -12.92
N LEU A 155 14.54 -4.49 -12.46
CA LEU A 155 14.71 -5.91 -12.81
C LEU A 155 13.47 -6.59 -13.42
N GLY A 156 12.43 -5.83 -13.81
CA GLY A 156 11.27 -6.39 -14.52
C GLY A 156 10.26 -7.12 -13.63
N ALA A 157 10.43 -7.11 -12.30
CA ALA A 157 9.37 -7.42 -11.36
C ALA A 157 8.41 -6.23 -11.24
N GLN A 158 7.10 -6.46 -11.37
CA GLN A 158 6.07 -5.41 -11.45
C GLN A 158 5.65 -4.91 -10.06
N LEU A 159 6.61 -4.57 -9.20
CA LEU A 159 6.38 -3.87 -7.93
C LEU A 159 6.65 -2.37 -8.15
N GLY A 160 5.64 -1.54 -7.97
CA GLY A 160 5.78 -0.09 -8.11
C GLY A 160 5.04 0.67 -7.01
N LEU A 161 5.62 1.77 -6.52
CA LEU A 161 4.89 2.69 -5.66
C LEU A 161 3.63 3.16 -6.38
N ASP A 162 2.51 3.08 -5.70
CA ASP A 162 1.26 3.69 -6.13
C ASP A 162 1.07 4.99 -5.36
N ILE A 163 1.57 6.09 -5.95
CA ILE A 163 1.53 7.42 -5.34
C ILE A 163 0.09 7.87 -5.02
N HIS A 164 -0.89 7.41 -5.80
CA HIS A 164 -2.28 7.77 -5.57
C HIS A 164 -2.88 7.04 -4.36
N SER A 165 -2.39 5.84 -4.07
CA SER A 165 -2.76 5.05 -2.90
C SER A 165 -1.80 5.26 -1.73
N THR A 166 -0.95 6.28 -1.79
CA THR A 166 -0.02 6.67 -0.73
C THR A 166 -0.54 7.94 -0.06
N PHE A 167 -0.36 8.03 1.25
CA PHE A 167 -0.70 9.21 2.04
C PHE A 167 0.46 9.56 2.96
N ILE A 168 1.11 10.68 2.69
CA ILE A 168 2.19 11.23 3.50
C ILE A 168 1.64 12.51 4.14
N PRO A 169 1.46 12.54 5.47
CA PRO A 169 0.94 13.73 6.15
C PRO A 169 1.91 14.91 5.99
N ASN A 170 1.39 16.08 5.61
CA ASN A 170 2.20 17.31 5.41
C ASN A 170 2.96 17.73 6.68
N GLN A 171 2.45 17.37 7.87
CA GLN A 171 3.05 17.69 9.18
C GLN A 171 3.59 16.50 9.96
N ALA A 172 3.69 15.29 9.41
CA ALA A 172 4.31 14.16 10.15
C ALA A 172 5.81 14.36 10.52
N TRP A 173 6.35 15.58 10.43
CA TRP A 173 7.77 15.86 10.20
C TRP A 173 8.32 17.14 10.85
N ALA A 174 7.57 17.86 11.70
CA ALA A 174 8.15 18.92 12.54
C ALA A 174 8.66 18.34 13.86
N SER A 175 9.63 17.42 13.80
CA SER A 175 10.62 17.06 14.85
C SER A 175 11.49 15.87 14.42
#